data_AF-A0A252DDM9-F1
#
_entry.id   AF-A0A252DDM9-F1
#
_cell.length_a   1.000
_cell.length_b   1.000
_cell.length_c   1.000
_cell.angle_alpha   90.00
_cell.angle_beta   90.00
_cell.angle_gamma   90.00
#
_symmetry.space_group_name_H-M   'P 1'
#
loop_
_entity.id
_entity.type
_entity.pdbx_description
1 polymer ?
#
loop_
_entity_poly.entity_id
_entity_poly.type
_entity_poly.pdbx_seq_one_letter_code
_entity_poly.pdbx_strand_id
1 'polypeptide(L)' 'MAISRIIASVTQFISEAVMRIFGPNDDAYPVIGVQPFTGDPYRKGMADYW' A
#
# COMPACT_ATOMS: atom_id res chain seq x y z
N MET A 1 3.56 -23.18 -26.86
CA MET A 1 4.25 -22.30 -27.84
C MET A 1 4.91 -21.15 -27.09
N ALA A 2 6.05 -20.63 -27.53
CA ALA A 2 6.74 -19.54 -26.83
C ALA A 2 5.91 -18.24 -26.77
N ILE A 3 5.17 -17.94 -27.85
CA ILE A 3 4.32 -16.75 -27.98
C ILE A 3 3.19 -16.73 -26.94
N SER A 4 2.55 -17.88 -26.69
CA SER A 4 1.45 -17.95 -25.72
C SER A 4 1.91 -17.68 -24.29
N ARG A 5 3.16 -18.03 -23.96
CA ARG A 5 3.75 -17.70 -22.64
C ARG A 5 4.00 -16.21 -22.51
N ILE A 6 4.55 -15.56 -23.55
CA ILE A 6 4.83 -14.11 -23.53
C ILE A 6 3.53 -13.32 -23.32
N ILE A 7 2.47 -13.66 -24.05
CA ILE A 7 1.17 -12.99 -23.92
C ILE A 7 0.62 -13.15 -22.50
N ALA A 8 0.65 -14.36 -21.95
CA ALA A 8 0.18 -14.62 -20.59
C ALA A 8 0.95 -13.78 -19.54
N SER A 9 2.28 -13.67 -19.68
CA SER A 9 3.12 -12.87 -18.77
C SER A 9 2.75 -11.38 -18.82
N VAL A 10 2.54 -10.84 -20.01
CA VAL A 10 2.17 -9.43 -20.21
C VAL A 10 0.77 -9.16 -19.63
N THR A 11 -0.19 -10.04 -19.91
CA THR A 11 -1.54 -9.92 -19.36
C THR A 11 -1.51 -9.97 -17.84
N GLN A 12 -0.77 -10.90 -17.24
CA GLN A 12 -0.64 -10.97 -15.79
C GLN A 12 -0.08 -9.68 -15.18
N PHE A 13 1.03 -9.18 -15.72
CA PHE A 13 1.68 -7.96 -15.23
C PHE A 13 0.74 -6.74 -15.27
N ILE A 14 -0.01 -6.57 -16.38
CA ILE A 14 -0.97 -5.47 -16.52
C ILE A 14 -2.16 -5.68 -15.58
N SER A 15 -2.68 -6.89 -15.47
CA SER A 15 -3.81 -7.20 -14.58
C SER A 15 -3.49 -6.94 -13.11
N GLU A 16 -2.29 -7.26 -12.64
CA GLU A 16 -1.85 -6.95 -11.27
C GLU A 16 -1.80 -5.44 -11.00
N ALA A 17 -1.28 -4.66 -11.95
CA ALA A 17 -1.28 -3.20 -11.85
C ALA A 17 -2.71 -2.61 -11.86
N VAL A 18 -3.58 -3.12 -12.73
CA VAL A 18 -4.99 -2.70 -12.79
C VAL A 18 -5.71 -3.02 -11.49
N MET A 19 -5.52 -4.22 -10.93
CA MET A 19 -6.11 -4.61 -9.64
C MET A 19 -5.59 -3.76 -8.48
N ARG A 20 -4.36 -3.26 -8.55
CA ARG A 20 -3.82 -2.37 -7.52
C ARG A 20 -4.41 -0.95 -7.60
N ILE A 21 -4.66 -0.43 -8.80
CA ILE A 21 -5.14 0.95 -9.02
C ILE A 21 -6.66 1.04 -8.93
N PHE A 22 -7.35 0.07 -9.54
CA PHE A 22 -8.80 0.05 -9.73
C PHE A 22 -9.49 -1.08 -8.96
N GLY A 23 -8.73 -1.87 -8.21
CA GLY A 23 -9.33 -2.85 -7.31
C GLY A 23 -10.20 -2.16 -6.26
N PRO A 24 -11.14 -2.90 -5.66
CA PRO A 24 -11.85 -2.42 -4.48
C PRO A 24 -10.82 -1.90 -3.50
N ASN A 25 -10.96 -0.64 -3.11
CA ASN A 25 -10.10 -0.05 -2.11
C ASN A 25 -10.26 -0.93 -0.85
N ASP A 26 -9.18 -1.55 -0.37
CA ASP A 26 -9.17 -2.18 0.95
C ASP A 26 -9.09 -1.06 2.00
N ASP A 27 -10.12 -0.21 1.97
CA ASP A 27 -10.33 0.91 2.87
C ASP A 27 -10.96 0.39 4.17
N ALA A 28 -10.53 -0.79 4.61
CA ALA A 28 -10.86 -1.38 5.89
C ALA A 28 -10.13 -0.63 7.02
N TYR A 29 -10.03 0.70 6.92
CA TYR A 29 -9.77 1.49 8.11
C TYR A 29 -10.96 1.28 9.05
N PRO A 30 -10.69 0.98 10.32
CA PRO A 30 -11.77 0.91 11.28
C PRO A 30 -12.54 2.24 11.24
N VAL A 31 -13.87 2.17 11.23
CA VAL A 31 -14.78 3.34 11.28
C VAL A 31 -14.41 4.28 12.45
N ILE A 32 -13.73 3.71 13.43
CA ILE A 32 -13.03 4.39 14.51
C ILE A 32 -11.54 3.99 14.51
N GLY A 33 -10.68 4.85 13.99
CA GLY A 33 -9.25 4.77 14.30
C GLY A 33 -9.00 5.25 15.71
N VAL A 34 -8.35 4.45 16.56
CA VAL A 34 -7.67 5.05 17.72
C VAL A 34 -6.47 5.78 17.13
N GLN A 35 -6.51 7.12 17.13
CA GLN A 35 -5.36 7.93 16.72
C GLN A 35 -4.20 7.56 17.66
N PRO A 36 -3.16 6.83 17.21
CA PRO A 36 -2.17 6.26 18.13
C PRO A 36 -1.27 7.34 18.75
N PHE A 37 -1.29 8.54 18.18
CA PHE A 37 -0.65 9.72 18.73
C PHE A 37 -1.67 10.85 18.74
N THR A 38 -1.98 11.39 19.91
CA THR A 38 -2.83 12.57 20.14
C THR A 38 -2.26 13.86 19.50
N GLY A 39 -1.25 13.75 18.64
CA GLY A 39 -0.52 14.87 18.08
C GLY A 39 0.36 15.57 19.10
N ASP A 40 0.98 14.83 20.04
CA ASP A 40 1.97 15.45 20.93
C ASP A 40 3.07 16.08 20.06
N PRO A 41 3.28 17.40 20.14
CA PRO A 41 4.28 18.06 19.33
C PRO A 41 5.65 17.47 19.66
N TYR A 42 6.44 17.20 18.61
CA TYR A 42 7.79 16.68 18.73
C TYR A 42 8.60 17.51 19.75
N ARG A 43 8.97 16.91 20.88
CA ARG A 43 9.85 17.54 21.86
C ARG A 43 11.28 17.43 21.35
N LYS A 44 11.81 18.54 20.84
CA LYS A 44 13.20 18.67 20.40
C LYS A 44 14.14 18.24 21.54
N GLY A 45 14.91 17.16 21.32
CA GLY A 45 15.95 16.69 22.25
C GLY A 45 16.01 15.16 22.48
N MET A 46 15.05 14.38 21.98
CA MET A 46 15.01 12.92 22.16
C MET A 46 15.63 12.12 20.99
N ALA A 47 16.07 12.79 19.91
CA ALA A 47 16.67 12.12 18.76
C ALA A 47 18.16 11.77 18.94
N ASP A 48 18.82 12.32 19.95
CA ASP A 48 20.27 12.15 20.20
C ASP A 48 20.59 10.95 21.10
N TYR A 49 19.58 10.15 21.49
CA TYR A 49 19.75 8.91 22.25
C TYR A 49 19.29 7.70 21.41
N TRP A 50 20.04 7.40 20.35
CA TRP A 50 20.03 6.11 19.66
C TRP A 50 21.45 5.56 19.58
#